data_AF-A0A7S0G374-F1
#
_entry.id   AF-A0A7S0G374-F1
#
_cell.length_a   1.000
_cell.length_b   1.000
_cell.length_c   1.000
_cell.angle_alpha   90.00
_cell.angle_beta   90.00
_cell.angle_gamma   90.00
#
_symmetry.space_group_name_H-M   'P 1'
#
loop_
_entity.id
_entity.type
_entity.pdbx_description
1 polymer ?
#
loop_
_entity_poly.entity_id
_entity_poly.type
_entity_poly.pdbx_seq_one_letter_code
_entity_poly.pdbx_strand_id
1 'polypeptide(L)'
;VEDPRLVIISVSCGKLVPERDSKNVSEAVQRLGIKHCVVNDTQLELWQSVGAQGWPSLALVDGTGVLKDVAVGEPSPTVLTRRIKEELQLVPEPTTAWRPSILSNDSASRFSSLMRYPSAVAVDDRRGQTWISDCGNNKILQLDQQGQITSEFGGTGEEGLEDGNASHARFRR
;
A
#
# COMPACT_ATOMS: atom_id res chain seq x y z
N VAL A 1 16.19 -0.03 4.96
CA VAL A 1 16.01 0.27 6.40
C VAL A 1 15.26 -0.91 6.98
N GLU A 2 15.95 -2.00 7.27
CA GLU A 2 15.38 -3.08 8.07
C GLU A 2 16.25 -3.17 9.32
N ASP A 3 15.99 -2.25 10.25
CA ASP A 3 16.56 -2.35 11.59
C ASP A 3 15.59 -3.20 12.41
N PRO A 4 16.04 -4.29 13.06
CA PRO A 4 15.16 -5.17 13.84
C PRO A 4 14.49 -4.46 15.03
N ARG A 5 14.98 -3.27 15.43
CA ARG A 5 14.38 -2.42 16.48
C ARG A 5 13.25 -1.53 15.96
N LEU A 6 13.11 -1.37 14.64
CA LEU A 6 12.08 -0.53 14.04
C LEU A 6 10.88 -1.37 13.61
N VAL A 7 9.71 -1.00 14.13
CA VAL A 7 8.42 -1.57 13.71
C VAL A 7 7.55 -0.46 13.15
N ILE A 8 6.97 -0.73 11.98
CA ILE A 8 6.01 0.18 11.34
C ILE A 8 4.62 -0.40 11.52
N ILE A 9 3.69 0.44 12.01
CA ILE A 9 2.28 0.10 12.14
C ILE A 9 1.49 1.20 11.43
N SER A 10 0.66 0.82 10.46
CA SER A 10 -0.30 1.74 9.86
C SER A 10 -1.60 1.70 10.64
N VAL A 11 -2.09 2.86 11.05
CA VAL A 11 -3.39 3.00 11.71
C VAL A 11 -4.38 3.59 10.70
N SER A 12 -5.24 2.74 10.15
CA SER A 12 -6.29 3.14 9.22
C SER A 12 -7.43 3.82 9.98
N CYS A 13 -7.53 5.14 9.82
CA CYS A 13 -8.57 5.97 10.43
C CYS A 13 -9.57 6.37 9.34
N GLY A 14 -10.58 5.53 9.09
CA GLY A 14 -11.52 5.71 7.98
C GLY A 14 -12.30 7.04 8.10
N LYS A 15 -12.09 7.93 7.12
CA LYS A 15 -12.79 9.22 7.00
C LYS A 15 -14.23 8.98 6.56
N LEU A 16 -14.43 8.02 5.65
CA LEU A 16 -15.74 7.62 5.14
C LEU A 16 -16.20 6.32 5.81
N VAL A 17 -17.52 6.10 5.88
CA VAL A 17 -18.11 4.89 6.49
C VAL A 17 -17.56 3.59 5.88
N PRO A 18 -17.43 3.44 4.54
CA PRO A 18 -16.88 2.22 3.95
C PRO A 18 -15.42 1.96 4.32
N GLU A 19 -14.64 3.00 4.61
CA GLU A 19 -13.22 2.86 4.98
C GLU A 19 -13.03 2.31 6.40
N ARG A 20 -14.11 2.23 7.19
CA ARG A 20 -14.11 1.62 8.52
C ARG A 20 -14.40 0.12 8.47
N ASP A 21 -14.85 -0.41 7.33
CA ASP A 21 -15.06 -1.85 7.16
C ASP A 21 -13.71 -2.56 7.02
N SER A 22 -13.43 -3.51 7.90
CA SER A 22 -12.17 -4.26 7.90
C SER A 22 -11.92 -5.06 6.62
N LYS A 23 -12.96 -5.46 5.87
CA LYS A 23 -12.80 -6.09 4.55
C LYS A 23 -12.25 -5.10 3.53
N ASN A 24 -12.82 -3.89 3.49
CA ASN A 24 -12.35 -2.84 2.58
C ASN A 24 -10.92 -2.40 2.92
N VAL A 25 -10.59 -2.30 4.21
CA VAL A 25 -9.22 -2.03 4.67
C VAL A 25 -8.29 -3.16 4.24
N SER A 26 -8.67 -4.43 4.45
CA SER A 26 -7.87 -5.58 4.02
C SER A 26 -7.62 -5.59 2.51
N GLU A 27 -8.65 -5.29 1.69
CA GLU A 27 -8.50 -5.18 0.25
C GLU A 27 -7.59 -4.02 -0.15
N ALA A 28 -7.68 -2.87 0.53
CA ALA A 28 -6.79 -1.74 0.29
C ALA A 28 -5.34 -2.08 0.65
N VAL A 29 -5.11 -2.80 1.76
CA VAL A 29 -3.79 -3.30 2.17
C VAL A 29 -3.19 -4.21 1.10
N GLN A 30 -3.98 -5.15 0.57
CA GLN A 30 -3.56 -6.04 -0.51
C GLN A 30 -3.29 -5.29 -1.83
N ARG A 31 -4.16 -4.34 -2.19
CA ARG A 31 -4.04 -3.52 -3.41
C ARG A 31 -2.82 -2.61 -3.38
N LEU A 32 -2.47 -2.06 -2.21
CA LEU A 32 -1.34 -1.16 -2.04
C LEU A 32 -0.03 -1.88 -1.70
N GLY A 33 -0.06 -3.22 -1.56
CA GLY A 33 1.14 -4.00 -1.23
C GLY A 33 1.72 -3.67 0.14
N ILE A 34 0.89 -3.25 1.10
CA ILE A 34 1.34 -2.92 2.47
C ILE A 34 1.75 -4.21 3.18
N LYS A 35 3.03 -4.30 3.57
CA LYS A 35 3.63 -5.51 4.18
C LYS A 35 3.73 -5.45 5.70
N HIS A 36 3.67 -4.26 6.28
CA HIS A 36 3.71 -4.05 7.72
C HIS A 36 2.31 -4.14 8.34
N CYS A 37 2.24 -4.21 9.67
CA CYS A 37 0.98 -4.39 10.39
C CYS A 37 0.02 -3.20 10.16
N VAL A 38 -1.27 -3.51 10.02
CA VAL A 38 -2.32 -2.50 9.87
C VAL A 38 -3.39 -2.68 10.94
N VAL A 39 -3.70 -1.61 11.65
CA VAL A 39 -4.79 -1.53 12.62
C VAL A 39 -5.93 -0.73 12.00
N ASN A 40 -7.15 -1.23 12.07
CA ASN A 40 -8.35 -0.50 11.65
C ASN A 40 -8.96 0.24 12.86
N ASP A 41 -8.61 1.52 13.03
CA ASP A 41 -9.07 2.37 14.14
C ASP A 41 -10.42 3.02 13.79
N THR A 42 -11.47 2.21 13.89
CA THR A 42 -12.84 2.60 13.49
C THR A 42 -13.48 3.65 14.40
N GLN A 43 -12.98 3.77 15.64
CA GLN A 43 -13.48 4.68 16.67
C GLN A 43 -12.59 5.91 16.89
N LEU A 44 -11.46 6.01 16.17
CA LEU A 44 -10.49 7.09 16.29
C LEU A 44 -9.85 7.18 17.69
N GLU A 45 -9.75 6.06 18.42
CA GLU A 45 -9.18 6.02 19.77
C GLU A 45 -7.67 6.25 19.73
N LEU A 46 -6.97 5.59 18.79
CA LEU A 46 -5.53 5.78 18.60
C LEU A 46 -5.24 7.15 17.98
N TRP A 47 -6.07 7.58 17.03
CA TRP A 47 -5.98 8.92 16.45
C TRP A 47 -5.99 10.01 17.54
N GLN A 48 -6.94 9.91 18.47
CA GLN A 48 -7.08 10.88 19.57
C GLN A 48 -5.95 10.74 20.60
N SER A 49 -5.53 9.51 20.94
CA SER A 49 -4.50 9.28 21.96
C SER A 49 -3.13 9.82 21.55
N VAL A 50 -2.81 9.81 20.25
CA VAL A 50 -1.57 10.41 19.72
C VAL A 50 -1.76 11.88 19.33
N GLY A 51 -2.96 12.46 19.47
CA GLY A 51 -3.21 13.85 19.13
C GLY A 51 -3.04 14.17 17.64
N ALA A 52 -3.34 13.22 16.74
CA ALA A 52 -3.27 13.46 15.30
C ALA A 52 -4.27 14.54 14.85
N GLN A 53 -3.85 15.41 13.92
CA GLN A 53 -4.65 16.57 13.50
C GLN A 53 -4.93 16.60 11.99
N GLY A 54 -4.34 15.70 11.22
CA GLY A 54 -4.51 15.67 9.76
C GLY A 54 -4.00 14.38 9.14
N TRP A 55 -4.48 14.08 7.94
CA TRP A 55 -3.98 12.95 7.16
C TRP A 55 -2.88 13.40 6.19
N PRO A 56 -1.73 12.68 6.10
CA PRO A 56 -1.28 11.66 7.05
C PRO A 56 -0.74 12.30 8.35
N SER A 57 -0.63 11.50 9.42
CA SER A 57 0.13 11.84 10.62
C SER A 57 1.06 10.67 10.96
N LEU A 58 2.27 10.98 11.45
CA LEU A 58 3.25 9.99 11.90
C LEU A 58 3.53 10.19 13.39
N ALA A 59 3.29 9.16 14.18
CA ALA A 59 3.63 9.10 15.59
C ALA A 59 4.90 8.26 15.80
N LEU A 60 5.85 8.77 16.56
CA LEU A 60 7.05 8.06 16.97
C LEU A 60 6.91 7.61 18.42
N VAL A 61 6.98 6.30 18.65
CA VAL A 61 6.78 5.68 19.96
C VAL A 61 8.02 4.84 20.28
N ASP A 62 8.53 4.95 21.51
CA ASP A 62 9.67 4.15 21.95
C ASP A 62 9.26 2.73 22.37
N GLY A 63 10.25 1.87 22.65
CA GLY A 63 10.02 0.48 23.06
C GLY A 63 9.28 0.29 24.39
N THR A 64 9.07 1.36 25.16
CA THR A 64 8.27 1.34 26.40
C THR A 64 6.82 1.77 26.17
N GLY A 65 6.47 2.18 24.94
CA GLY A 65 5.15 2.68 24.58
C GLY A 65 4.97 4.19 24.79
N VAL A 66 6.05 4.94 25.07
CA VAL A 66 5.97 6.39 25.26
C VAL A 66 6.04 7.10 23.91
N LEU A 67 5.08 8.00 23.67
CA LEU A 67 5.04 8.88 22.50
C LEU A 67 6.15 9.93 22.58
N LYS A 68 7.06 9.94 21.61
CA LYS A 68 8.18 10.89 21.49
C LYS A 68 7.84 12.10 20.62
N ASP A 69 7.15 11.86 19.51
CA ASP A 69 6.86 12.91 18.54
C ASP A 69 5.63 12.57 17.69
N VAL A 70 4.99 13.61 17.15
CA VAL A 70 3.86 13.51 16.22
C VAL A 70 4.04 14.57 15.12
N ALA A 71 4.22 14.11 13.88
CA ALA A 71 4.30 14.97 12.72
C ALA A 71 3.00 14.89 11.91
N VAL A 72 2.44 16.05 11.55
CA VAL A 72 1.25 16.15 10.69
C VAL A 72 1.68 16.49 9.26
N GLY A 73 1.04 15.86 8.28
CA GLY A 73 1.33 16.01 6.86
C GLY A 73 2.31 14.96 6.34
N GLU A 74 2.51 14.96 5.03
CA GLU A 74 3.45 14.05 4.37
C GLU A 74 4.89 14.44 4.72
N PRO A 75 5.64 13.58 5.43
CA PRO A 75 6.98 13.92 5.86
C PRO A 75 7.96 13.82 4.71
N SER A 76 8.94 14.72 4.67
CA SER A 76 10.12 14.53 3.83
C SER A 76 10.82 13.21 4.20
N PRO A 77 11.09 12.31 3.24
CA PRO A 77 11.77 11.03 3.51
C PRO A 77 13.11 11.20 4.24
N THR A 78 13.84 12.27 3.92
CA THR A 78 15.12 12.60 4.55
C THR A 78 14.95 12.99 6.01
N VAL A 79 13.94 13.81 6.33
CA VAL A 79 13.66 14.23 7.71
C VAL A 79 13.20 13.06 8.56
N LEU A 80 12.31 12.21 8.04
CA LEU A 80 11.83 11.02 8.72
C LEU A 80 12.98 10.05 9.01
N THR A 81 13.78 9.74 7.99
CA THR A 81 14.92 8.81 8.11
C THR A 81 15.93 9.30 9.15
N ARG A 82 16.21 10.61 9.19
CA ARG A 82 17.11 11.20 10.18
C ARG A 82 16.58 11.03 11.61
N ARG A 83 15.31 11.38 11.85
CA ARG A 83 14.69 11.25 13.20
C ARG A 83 14.67 9.82 13.70
N ILE A 84 14.32 8.86 12.82
CA ILE A 84 14.36 7.43 13.17
C ILE A 84 15.78 7.02 13.57
N LYS A 85 16.80 7.44 12.82
CA LYS A 85 18.21 7.13 13.15
C LYS A 85 18.68 7.75 14.46
N GLU A 86 18.21 8.96 14.79
CA GLU A 86 18.52 9.62 16.06
C GLU A 86 17.92 8.84 17.25
N GLU A 87 16.66 8.42 17.16
CA GLU A 87 16.05 7.60 18.22
C GLU A 87 16.69 6.21 18.32
N LEU A 88 17.03 5.57 17.21
CA LEU A 88 17.69 4.25 17.22
C LEU A 88 19.07 4.26 17.93
N GLN A 89 19.72 5.42 18.06
CA GLN A 89 20.96 5.53 18.85
C GLN A 89 20.71 5.40 20.36
N LEU A 90 19.50 5.71 20.81
CA LEU A 90 19.10 5.64 22.22
C LEU A 90 18.51 4.26 22.59
N VAL A 91 18.13 3.46 21.59
CA VAL A 91 17.51 2.15 21.77
C VAL A 91 18.60 1.07 21.81
N PRO A 92 18.76 0.34 22.92
CA PRO A 92 19.73 -0.76 23.00
C PRO A 92 19.38 -1.86 22.00
N GLU A 93 20.38 -2.65 21.61
CA GLU A 93 20.14 -3.84 20.79
C GLU A 93 19.14 -4.76 21.50
N PRO A 94 18.11 -5.25 20.80
CA PRO A 94 17.03 -5.97 21.43
C PRO A 94 17.54 -7.33 21.91
N THR A 95 17.36 -7.63 23.20
CA THR A 95 17.71 -8.94 23.78
C THR A 95 16.78 -10.06 23.28
N THR A 96 15.65 -9.71 22.67
CA THR A 96 14.76 -10.62 21.96
C THR A 96 14.20 -9.91 20.75
N ALA A 97 14.24 -10.55 19.58
CA ALA A 97 13.61 -10.02 18.38
C ALA A 97 12.09 -10.09 18.55
N TRP A 98 11.48 -9.04 19.11
CA TRP A 98 10.04 -8.90 19.03
C TRP A 98 9.68 -8.56 17.58
N ARG A 99 9.02 -9.51 16.91
CA ARG A 99 8.36 -9.26 15.63
C ARG A 99 6.88 -9.45 15.87
N PRO A 100 6.02 -8.47 15.56
CA PRO A 100 4.59 -8.72 15.55
C PRO A 100 4.37 -9.93 14.64
N SER A 101 3.59 -10.90 15.12
CA SER A 101 3.22 -12.05 14.31
C SER A 101 2.42 -11.50 13.13
N ILE A 102 3.09 -11.38 11.97
CA ILE A 102 2.40 -11.07 10.73
C ILE A 102 1.53 -12.30 10.48
N LEU A 103 0.25 -12.19 10.79
CA LEU A 103 -0.76 -13.07 10.22
C LEU A 103 -0.71 -12.76 8.72
N SER A 104 0.12 -13.49 7.99
CA SER A 104 0.11 -13.43 6.55
C SER A 104 -1.30 -13.81 6.16
N ASN A 105 -2.03 -12.84 5.61
CA ASN A 105 -3.24 -13.16 4.88
C ASN A 105 -2.77 -13.76 3.54
N ASP A 106 -2.13 -14.94 3.61
CA ASP A 106 -1.65 -15.73 2.45
C ASP A 106 -2.80 -16.19 1.55
N SER A 107 -4.04 -15.84 1.92
CA SER A 107 -5.21 -15.86 1.05
C SER A 107 -5.11 -14.90 -0.14
N ALA A 108 -4.07 -14.06 -0.22
CA ALA A 108 -3.71 -13.35 -1.46
C ALA A 108 -3.41 -14.32 -2.63
N SER A 109 -3.22 -15.61 -2.36
CA SER A 109 -3.30 -16.68 -3.35
C SER A 109 -4.64 -17.41 -3.23
N ARG A 110 -5.55 -17.19 -4.20
CA ARG A 110 -6.48 -18.23 -4.75
C ARG A 110 -7.50 -17.74 -5.79
N PHE A 111 -7.40 -16.51 -6.27
CA PHE A 111 -7.99 -16.18 -7.56
C PHE A 111 -6.85 -15.90 -8.53
N SER A 112 -6.55 -16.87 -9.40
CA SER A 112 -5.87 -16.59 -10.67
C SER A 112 -6.85 -15.81 -11.55
N SER A 113 -7.20 -14.58 -11.14
CA SER A 113 -8.02 -13.71 -11.95
C SER A 113 -7.13 -13.10 -13.03
N LEU A 114 -7.64 -13.10 -14.25
CA LEU A 114 -6.99 -12.51 -15.42
C LEU A 114 -6.60 -11.03 -15.21
N MET A 115 -7.36 -10.35 -14.36
CA MET A 115 -7.20 -8.95 -13.94
C MET A 115 -7.11 -8.85 -12.42
N ARG A 116 -6.42 -7.82 -11.93
CA ARG A 116 -6.23 -7.52 -10.51
C ARG A 116 -6.41 -6.02 -10.27
N TYR A 117 -7.47 -5.65 -9.56
CA TYR A 117 -7.83 -4.25 -9.25
C TYR A 117 -7.84 -3.32 -10.48
N PRO A 118 -8.62 -3.62 -11.54
CA PRO A 118 -8.75 -2.71 -12.67
C PRO A 118 -9.34 -1.37 -12.21
N SER A 119 -8.76 -0.26 -12.68
CA SER A 119 -9.12 1.09 -12.20
C SER A 119 -9.95 1.89 -13.19
N ALA A 120 -9.81 1.58 -14.48
CA ALA A 120 -10.42 2.35 -15.56
C ALA A 120 -10.68 1.48 -16.78
N VAL A 121 -11.69 1.87 -17.56
CA VAL A 121 -12.04 1.28 -18.85
C VAL A 121 -12.30 2.41 -19.86
N ALA A 122 -11.85 2.22 -21.10
CA ALA A 122 -12.13 3.10 -22.23
C ALA A 122 -12.64 2.27 -23.41
N VAL A 123 -13.66 2.76 -24.10
CA VAL A 123 -14.30 2.04 -25.22
C VAL A 123 -14.17 2.87 -26.49
N ASP A 124 -13.69 2.23 -27.56
CA ASP A 124 -13.67 2.77 -28.92
C ASP A 124 -14.66 1.97 -29.78
N ASP A 125 -15.89 2.48 -29.86
CA ASP A 125 -16.98 1.85 -30.62
C ASP A 125 -16.70 1.79 -32.12
N ARG A 126 -15.92 2.74 -32.67
CA ARG A 126 -15.64 2.81 -34.11
C ARG A 126 -14.71 1.68 -34.54
N ARG A 127 -13.77 1.30 -33.67
CA ARG A 127 -12.83 0.21 -33.90
C ARG A 127 -13.26 -1.10 -33.24
N GLY A 128 -14.31 -1.07 -32.42
CA GLY A 128 -14.79 -2.23 -31.67
C GLY A 128 -13.79 -2.71 -30.63
N GLN A 129 -13.14 -1.77 -29.92
CA GLN A 129 -12.07 -2.09 -28.97
C GLN A 129 -12.41 -1.57 -27.58
N THR A 130 -12.08 -2.36 -26.56
CA THR A 130 -12.15 -1.94 -25.16
C THR A 130 -10.76 -1.99 -24.55
N TRP A 131 -10.41 -0.96 -23.80
CA TRP A 131 -9.12 -0.84 -23.12
C TRP A 131 -9.34 -0.84 -21.62
N ILE A 132 -8.58 -1.66 -20.89
CA ILE A 132 -8.68 -1.77 -19.44
C ILE A 132 -7.32 -1.43 -18.82
N SER A 133 -7.32 -0.57 -17.81
CA SER A 133 -6.16 -0.34 -16.96
C SER A 133 -6.18 -1.35 -15.81
N ASP A 134 -5.34 -2.38 -15.91
CA ASP A 134 -5.21 -3.46 -14.93
C ASP A 134 -4.12 -3.13 -13.89
N CYS A 135 -4.40 -2.12 -13.06
CA CYS A 135 -3.39 -1.50 -12.19
C CYS A 135 -2.71 -2.45 -11.21
N GLY A 136 -3.41 -3.44 -10.67
CA GLY A 136 -2.81 -4.39 -9.72
C GLY A 136 -1.83 -5.36 -10.37
N ASN A 137 -1.79 -5.42 -11.70
CA ASN A 137 -0.82 -6.19 -12.48
C ASN A 137 0.11 -5.27 -13.31
N ASN A 138 0.09 -3.96 -13.10
CA ASN A 138 0.90 -2.97 -13.83
C ASN A 138 0.82 -3.10 -15.36
N LYS A 139 -0.37 -3.38 -15.90
CA LYS A 139 -0.56 -3.61 -17.35
C LYS A 139 -1.81 -2.92 -17.91
N ILE A 140 -1.82 -2.77 -19.23
CA ILE A 140 -2.98 -2.32 -20.00
C ILE A 140 -3.43 -3.48 -20.89
N LEU A 141 -4.73 -3.74 -20.90
CA LEU A 141 -5.35 -4.79 -21.71
C LEU A 141 -6.17 -4.16 -22.82
N GLN A 142 -6.08 -4.74 -24.02
CA GLN A 142 -6.95 -4.44 -25.14
C GLN A 142 -7.84 -5.65 -25.41
N LEU A 143 -9.15 -5.41 -25.52
CA LEU A 143 -10.17 -6.42 -25.75
C LEU A 143 -10.94 -6.12 -27.04
N ASP A 144 -11.42 -7.18 -27.70
CA ASP A 144 -12.38 -7.08 -28.82
C ASP A 144 -13.82 -6.84 -28.35
N GLN A 145 -14.77 -6.72 -29.29
CA GLN A 145 -16.20 -6.56 -29.00
C GLN A 145 -16.82 -7.76 -28.27
N GLN A 146 -16.18 -8.92 -28.31
CA GLN A 146 -16.61 -10.13 -27.62
C GLN A 146 -16.00 -10.24 -26.21
N GLY A 147 -15.16 -9.28 -25.83
CA GLY A 147 -14.47 -9.24 -24.53
C GLY A 147 -13.24 -10.14 -24.45
N GLN A 148 -12.72 -10.64 -25.58
CA GLN A 148 -11.48 -11.42 -25.60
C GLN A 148 -10.27 -10.49 -25.61
N ILE A 149 -9.26 -10.81 -24.82
CA ILE A 149 -8.00 -10.05 -24.81
C ILE A 149 -7.28 -10.27 -26.14
N THR A 150 -7.10 -9.20 -26.90
CA THR A 150 -6.37 -9.22 -28.17
C THR A 150 -4.92 -8.80 -28.00
N SER A 151 -4.60 -7.99 -26.97
CA SER A 151 -3.24 -7.54 -26.69
C SER A 151 -3.06 -7.16 -25.21
N GLU A 152 -1.83 -7.34 -24.72
CA GLU A 152 -1.39 -6.92 -23.39
C GLU A 152 -0.16 -6.02 -23.52
N PHE A 153 -0.13 -4.94 -22.75
CA PHE A 153 0.99 -3.99 -22.68
C PHE A 153 1.46 -3.90 -21.23
N GLY A 154 2.76 -4.04 -20.97
CA GLY A 154 3.26 -4.21 -19.60
C GLY A 154 3.78 -5.62 -19.33
N GLY A 155 4.38 -6.28 -20.33
CA GLY A 155 4.53 -7.74 -20.41
C GLY A 155 5.24 -8.48 -19.26
N THR A 156 5.96 -7.78 -18.37
CA THR A 156 6.53 -8.39 -17.15
C THR A 156 5.60 -8.28 -15.94
N GLY A 157 4.62 -7.38 -15.96
CA GLY A 157 3.81 -6.98 -14.81
C GLY A 157 4.61 -6.30 -13.69
N GLU A 158 5.89 -6.04 -13.92
CA GLU A 158 6.74 -5.33 -12.97
C GLU A 158 6.44 -3.83 -13.03
N GLU A 159 6.38 -3.22 -11.84
CA GLU A 159 6.16 -1.79 -11.71
C GLU A 159 7.34 -0.99 -12.30
N GLY A 160 7.05 0.03 -13.11
CA GLY A 160 8.10 0.85 -13.72
C GLY A 160 7.58 2.01 -14.55
N LEU A 161 8.52 2.77 -15.12
CA LEU A 161 8.27 3.91 -16.02
C LEU A 161 9.02 3.75 -17.34
N GLU A 162 9.37 2.51 -17.69
CA GLU A 162 10.15 2.20 -18.88
C GLU A 162 9.23 2.22 -20.10
N ASP A 163 9.59 2.98 -21.13
CA ASP A 163 8.92 2.96 -22.42
C ASP A 163 9.45 1.81 -23.30
N GLY A 164 8.66 1.41 -24.29
CA GLY A 164 9.08 0.41 -25.25
C GLY A 164 7.91 -0.19 -26.01
N ASN A 165 8.16 -1.33 -26.66
CA ASN A 165 7.08 -2.13 -27.21
C ASN A 165 6.23 -2.76 -26.07
N ALA A 166 5.14 -3.42 -26.43
CA ALA A 166 4.18 -3.97 -25.47
C ALA A 166 4.79 -4.91 -24.41
N SER A 167 5.84 -5.66 -24.75
CA SER A 167 6.51 -6.58 -23.83
C SER A 167 7.58 -5.92 -22.94
N HIS A 168 8.08 -4.74 -23.33
CA HIS A 168 9.12 -4.01 -22.58
C HIS A 168 8.58 -2.83 -21.79
N ALA A 169 7.49 -2.21 -22.24
CA ALA A 169 6.88 -1.10 -21.51
C ALA A 169 6.53 -1.54 -20.08
N ARG A 170 6.70 -0.63 -19.11
CA ARG A 170 6.35 -0.84 -17.71
C ARG A 170 5.48 0.31 -17.24
N PHE A 171 4.54 -0.01 -16.36
CA PHE A 171 3.61 0.96 -15.81
C PHE A 171 3.71 0.99 -14.29
N ARG A 172 3.40 2.14 -13.70
CA ARG A 172 3.18 2.26 -12.27
C ARG A 172 2.00 3.17 -12.00
N ARG A 173 1.45 3.04 -10.79
CA ARG A 173 0.38 3.90 -10.29
C ARG A 173 0.89 5.24 -9.76
#